data_AF-A0A925R7D2-F1
#
_entry.id   AF-A0A925R7D2-F1
#
_cell.length_a   1.000
_cell.length_b   1.000
_cell.length_c   1.000
_cell.angle_alpha   90.00
_cell.angle_beta   90.00
_cell.angle_gamma   90.00
#
_symmetry.space_group_name_H-M   'P 1'
#
loop_
_entity.id
_entity.type
_entity.pdbx_description
1 polymer ?
#
loop_
_entity_poly.entity_id
_entity_poly.type
_entity_poly.pdbx_seq_one_letter_code
_entity_poly.pdbx_strand_id
1 'polypeptide(L)'
;ICAETLAITELIILFTRNLEGTARKISKFTGIFAGLYFLGVFIYLFITAVIPITSSGEWRGFVDVIAVGFYLLGIVPFFGMFLLEIGAIGKKRDEVGKLKLHAILVGIFLVVAHIAMIFGMLDPSLFAAAPMAM
;
A
#
# COMPACT_ATOMS: atom_id res chain seq x y z
N ILE A 1 10.82 3.40 -3.27
CA ILE A 1 11.65 4.04 -2.22
C ILE A 1 11.03 4.04 -0.83
N CYS A 2 9.95 4.77 -0.52
CA CYS A 2 9.44 4.86 0.87
C CYS A 2 9.06 3.51 1.48
N ALA A 3 8.39 2.64 0.72
CA ALA A 3 8.05 1.29 1.16
C ALA A 3 9.31 0.44 1.49
N GLU A 4 10.34 0.52 0.65
CA GLU A 4 11.60 -0.20 0.86
C GLU A 4 12.36 0.36 2.05
N THR A 5 12.38 1.69 2.21
CA THR A 5 12.95 2.35 3.39
C THR A 5 12.27 1.88 4.67
N LEU A 6 10.93 1.80 4.67
CA LEU A 6 10.17 1.29 5.83
C LEU A 6 10.50 -0.18 6.09
N ALA A 7 10.49 -1.04 5.07
CA ALA A 7 10.82 -2.45 5.23
C ALA A 7 12.25 -2.67 5.78
N ILE A 8 13.24 -1.96 5.24
CA ILE A 8 14.64 -2.09 5.67
C ILE A 8 14.82 -1.55 7.09
N THR A 9 14.26 -0.37 7.40
CA THR A 9 14.40 0.21 8.74
C THR A 9 13.70 -0.63 9.81
N GLU A 10 12.56 -1.24 9.50
CA GLU A 10 11.90 -2.20 10.38
C GLU A 10 12.72 -3.46 10.63
N LEU A 11 13.32 -4.04 9.59
CA LEU A 11 14.22 -5.18 9.76
C LEU A 11 15.42 -4.81 10.65
N ILE A 12 16.02 -3.64 10.44
CA ILE A 12 17.13 -3.15 11.27
C ILE A 12 16.70 -3.03 12.74
N ILE A 13 15.55 -2.42 13.03
CA ILE A 13 15.05 -2.26 14.40
C ILE A 13 14.75 -3.63 15.03
N LEU A 14 14.21 -4.58 14.26
CA LEU A 14 13.86 -5.91 14.74
C LEU A 14 15.10 -6.74 15.11
N PHE A 15 16.17 -6.65 14.30
CA PHE A 15 17.44 -7.35 14.56
C PHE A 15 18.28 -6.67 15.64
N THR A 16 18.33 -5.33 15.67
CA THR A 16 19.13 -4.59 16.67
C THR A 16 18.41 -4.41 18.00
N ARG A 17 17.08 -4.54 18.03
CA ARG A 17 16.19 -4.22 19.15
C ARG A 17 16.38 -2.78 19.68
N ASN A 18 16.99 -1.90 18.90
CA ASN A 18 17.24 -0.52 19.27
C ASN A 18 16.03 0.36 18.90
N LEU A 19 15.22 0.67 19.92
CA LEU A 19 13.96 1.41 19.76
C LEU A 19 14.14 2.93 19.70
N GLU A 20 15.32 3.46 19.99
CA GLU A 20 15.60 4.90 20.03
C GLU A 20 16.59 5.36 18.95
N GLY A 21 17.14 4.41 18.19
CA GLY A 21 18.14 4.65 17.18
C GLY A 21 17.64 5.44 15.96
N THR A 22 18.58 5.89 15.13
CA THR A 22 18.32 6.62 13.89
C THR A 22 17.34 5.89 12.97
N ALA A 23 17.41 4.55 12.91
CA ALA A 23 16.49 3.73 12.13
C ALA A 23 15.02 3.92 12.56
N ARG A 24 14.72 4.03 13.86
CA ARG A 24 13.34 4.28 14.33
C ARG A 24 12.86 5.67 13.97
N LYS A 25 13.73 6.68 14.06
CA LYS A 25 13.39 8.06 13.66
C LYS A 25 13.08 8.14 12.16
N ILE A 26 13.88 7.48 11.33
CA ILE A 26 13.64 7.39 9.88
C ILE A 26 12.33 6.64 9.60
N SER A 27 12.14 5.45 10.20
CA SER A 27 10.90 4.67 10.02
C SER A 27 9.66 5.50 10.34
N LYS A 28 9.66 6.17 11.50
CA LYS A 28 8.56 7.04 11.92
C LYS A 28 8.29 8.18 10.93
N PHE A 29 9.33 8.93 10.55
CA PHE A 29 9.17 10.04 9.63
C PHE A 29 8.67 9.57 8.25
N THR A 30 9.27 8.50 7.72
CA THR A 30 8.87 7.91 6.44
C THR A 30 7.44 7.36 6.50
N GLY A 31 7.02 6.75 7.60
CA GLY A 31 5.66 6.23 7.76
C GLY A 31 4.62 7.35 7.73
N ILE A 32 4.89 8.45 8.43
CA ILE A 32 4.02 9.63 8.43
C ILE A 32 3.94 10.26 7.04
N PHE A 33 5.11 10.53 6.43
CA PHE A 33 5.19 11.16 5.12
C PHE A 33 4.54 10.29 4.03
N ALA A 34 4.89 9.00 3.97
CA ALA A 34 4.37 8.08 2.98
C ALA A 34 2.87 7.89 3.11
N GLY A 35 2.33 7.75 4.33
CA GLY A 35 0.90 7.60 4.54
C GLY A 35 0.09 8.82 4.11
N LEU A 36 0.54 10.04 4.44
CA LEU A 36 -0.12 11.27 3.98
C LEU A 36 -0.01 11.48 2.47
N TYR A 37 1.19 11.25 1.91
CA TYR A 37 1.42 11.38 0.48
C TYR A 37 0.55 10.40 -0.32
N PHE A 38 0.54 9.12 0.10
CA PHE A 38 -0.26 8.10 -0.57
C PHE A 38 -1.77 8.34 -0.43
N LEU A 39 -2.22 8.94 0.68
CA LEU A 39 -3.61 9.40 0.82
C LEU A 39 -3.96 10.46 -0.23
N GLY A 40 -3.08 11.44 -0.45
CA GLY A 40 -3.26 12.44 -1.50
C GLY A 40 -3.34 11.81 -2.90
N VAL A 41 -2.43 10.86 -3.20
CA VAL A 41 -2.43 10.11 -4.46
C VAL A 41 -3.72 9.30 -4.63
N PHE A 42 -4.18 8.61 -3.58
CA PHE A 42 -5.42 7.86 -3.59
C PHE A 42 -6.60 8.76 -3.95
N ILE A 43 -6.77 9.89 -3.26
CA ILE A 43 -7.87 10.83 -3.51
C ILE A 43 -7.81 11.34 -4.95
N TYR A 44 -6.62 11.76 -5.40
CA TYR A 44 -6.41 12.27 -6.75
C TYR A 44 -6.82 11.24 -7.81
N LEU A 45 -6.30 10.02 -7.74
CA LEU A 45 -6.60 8.96 -8.70
C LEU A 45 -8.04 8.46 -8.61
N PHE A 46 -8.62 8.45 -7.41
CA PHE A 46 -10.01 8.06 -7.23
C PHE A 46 -10.94 9.01 -7.99
N ILE A 47 -10.68 10.33 -7.90
CA ILE A 47 -11.49 11.35 -8.57
C ILE A 47 -11.17 11.46 -10.06
N THR A 48 -9.90 11.39 -10.44
CA THR A 48 -9.46 11.66 -11.83
C THR A 48 -9.43 10.43 -12.74
N ALA A 49 -9.37 9.22 -12.18
CA ALA A 49 -9.32 7.98 -12.95
C ALA A 49 -10.46 7.03 -12.61
N VAL A 50 -10.63 6.63 -11.34
CA VAL A 50 -11.60 5.58 -10.98
C VAL A 50 -13.04 6.00 -11.26
N ILE A 51 -13.46 7.19 -10.82
CA ILE A 51 -14.82 7.68 -11.05
C ILE A 51 -15.10 7.83 -12.56
N PRO A 52 -14.25 8.50 -13.35
CA PRO A 52 -14.41 8.59 -14.79
C PRO A 52 -14.53 7.23 -15.47
N ILE A 53 -13.56 6.33 -15.27
CA ILE A 53 -13.52 5.00 -15.93
C ILE A 53 -14.75 4.17 -15.55
N THR A 54 -15.18 4.24 -14.29
CA THR A 54 -16.37 3.51 -13.82
C THR A 54 -17.66 4.09 -14.40
N SER A 55 -17.74 5.41 -14.58
CA SER A 55 -18.93 6.07 -15.12
C SER A 55 -19.02 5.96 -16.64
N SER A 56 -17.89 5.96 -17.34
CA SER A 56 -17.81 5.74 -18.79
C SER A 56 -17.88 4.27 -19.18
N GLY A 57 -17.73 3.35 -18.22
CA GLY A 57 -17.71 1.91 -18.49
C GLY A 57 -16.47 1.45 -19.25
N GLU A 58 -15.37 2.21 -19.18
CA GLU A 58 -14.14 2.01 -19.96
C GLU A 58 -13.16 1.02 -19.30
N TRP A 59 -13.62 0.24 -18.32
CA TRP A 59 -12.83 -0.85 -17.75
C TRP A 59 -12.49 -1.86 -18.84
N ARG A 60 -11.19 -2.12 -19.03
CA ARG A 60 -10.73 -3.03 -20.10
C ARG A 60 -11.05 -4.50 -19.83
N GLY A 61 -11.45 -4.83 -18.59
CA GLY A 61 -11.82 -6.17 -18.14
C GLY A 61 -11.68 -6.31 -16.63
N PHE A 62 -12.00 -7.49 -16.08
CA PHE A 62 -11.90 -7.75 -14.63
C PHE A 62 -10.46 -7.64 -14.10
N VAL A 63 -9.45 -7.90 -14.95
CA VAL A 63 -8.02 -7.76 -14.61
C VAL A 63 -7.68 -6.33 -14.22
N ASP A 64 -8.23 -5.36 -14.96
CA ASP A 64 -8.01 -3.93 -14.73
C ASP A 64 -8.63 -3.49 -13.39
N VAL A 65 -9.84 -3.99 -13.10
CA VAL A 65 -10.51 -3.75 -11.81
C VAL A 65 -9.69 -4.29 -10.64
N ILE A 66 -9.09 -5.48 -10.78
CA ILE A 66 -8.21 -6.06 -9.76
C ILE A 66 -6.94 -5.23 -9.63
N ALA A 67 -6.29 -4.85 -10.74
CA ALA A 67 -5.05 -4.08 -10.72
C ALA A 67 -5.24 -2.74 -10.01
N VAL A 68 -6.22 -1.95 -10.43
CA VAL A 68 -6.53 -0.64 -9.84
C VAL A 68 -7.05 -0.79 -8.42
N GLY A 69 -7.90 -1.79 -8.15
CA GLY A 69 -8.43 -2.08 -6.83
C GLY A 69 -7.33 -2.38 -5.82
N PHE A 70 -6.41 -3.29 -6.13
CA PHE A 70 -5.28 -3.62 -5.27
C PHE A 70 -4.28 -2.46 -5.14
N TYR A 71 -4.06 -1.70 -6.21
CA TYR A 71 -3.22 -0.50 -6.14
C TYR A 71 -3.76 0.50 -5.11
N LEU A 72 -5.06 0.77 -5.17
CA LEU A 72 -5.72 1.70 -4.25
C LEU A 72 -5.87 1.13 -2.85
N LEU A 73 -6.07 -0.18 -2.69
CA LEU A 73 -6.04 -0.86 -1.39
C LEU A 73 -4.71 -0.68 -0.65
N GLY A 74 -3.63 -0.34 -1.36
CA GLY A 74 -2.36 0.07 -0.76
C GLY A 74 -2.48 1.23 0.24
N ILE A 75 -3.55 2.03 0.18
CA ILE A 75 -3.80 3.09 1.17
C ILE A 75 -4.08 2.53 2.56
N VAL A 76 -4.69 1.35 2.68
CA VAL A 76 -5.06 0.76 3.98
C VAL A 76 -3.82 0.54 4.85
N PRO A 77 -2.77 -0.17 4.40
CA PRO A 77 -1.56 -0.32 5.19
C PRO A 77 -0.79 0.99 5.33
N PHE A 78 -0.68 1.84 4.30
CA PHE A 78 0.06 3.11 4.40
C PHE A 78 -0.57 4.10 5.37
N PHE A 79 -1.88 4.27 5.29
CA PHE A 79 -2.62 5.12 6.21
C PHE A 79 -2.67 4.49 7.61
N GLY A 80 -2.75 3.16 7.71
CA GLY A 80 -2.58 2.44 8.97
C GLY A 80 -1.24 2.74 9.64
N MET A 81 -0.13 2.75 8.88
CA MET A 81 1.20 3.11 9.39
C MET A 81 1.24 4.57 9.85
N PHE A 82 0.68 5.51 9.08
CA PHE A 82 0.53 6.90 9.50
C PHE A 82 -0.23 7.01 10.83
N LEU A 83 -1.40 6.37 10.95
CA LEU A 83 -2.22 6.38 12.16
C LEU A 83 -1.47 5.79 13.36
N LEU A 84 -0.63 4.77 13.15
CA LEU A 84 0.18 4.16 14.19
C LEU A 84 1.27 5.10 14.68
N GLU A 85 1.95 5.80 13.76
CA GLU A 85 3.06 6.69 14.06
C GLU A 85 2.63 8.02 14.72
N ILE A 86 1.43 8.52 14.39
CA ILE A 86 0.84 9.66 15.11
C ILE A 86 0.19 9.24 16.44
N GLY A 87 0.20 7.93 16.75
CA GLY A 87 -0.39 7.40 17.98
C GLY A 87 -1.92 7.41 18.01
N ALA A 88 -2.60 7.49 16.86
CA ALA A 88 -4.05 7.36 16.78
C ALA A 88 -4.50 5.91 17.03
N ILE A 89 -3.74 4.93 16.52
CA ILE A 89 -3.92 3.50 16.80
C ILE A 89 -2.76 2.96 17.65
N GLY A 90 -2.99 1.89 18.42
CA GLY A 90 -1.92 1.28 19.24
C GLY A 90 -1.57 2.01 20.54
N LYS A 91 -2.39 2.97 21.01
CA LYS A 91 -2.16 3.75 22.24
C LYS A 91 -1.91 2.92 23.50
N LYS A 92 -2.53 1.74 23.61
CA LYS A 92 -2.43 0.82 24.76
C LYS A 92 -1.37 -0.27 24.57
N ARG A 93 -0.64 -0.27 23.46
CA ARG A 93 0.40 -1.27 23.17
C ARG A 93 1.75 -0.76 23.62
N ASP A 94 2.57 -1.68 24.12
CA ASP A 94 3.99 -1.48 24.37
C ASP A 94 4.75 -1.17 23.06
N GLU A 95 5.97 -0.63 23.16
CA GLU A 95 6.75 -0.21 21.98
C GLU A 95 7.09 -1.37 21.04
N VAL A 96 7.25 -2.59 21.56
CA VAL A 96 7.47 -3.79 20.75
C VAL A 96 6.16 -4.20 20.06
N GLY A 97 5.03 -4.10 20.75
CA GLY A 97 3.70 -4.30 20.19
C GLY A 97 3.34 -3.35 19.05
N LYS A 98 3.80 -2.09 19.12
CA LYS A 98 3.67 -1.11 18.02
C LYS A 98 4.54 -1.47 16.83
N LEU A 99 5.82 -1.80 17.05
CA LEU A 99 6.70 -2.27 15.98
C LEU A 99 6.15 -3.50 15.25
N LYS A 100 5.64 -4.48 16.00
CA LYS A 100 5.04 -5.67 15.40
C LYS A 100 3.86 -5.30 14.48
N LEU A 101 3.02 -4.35 14.90
CA LEU A 101 1.91 -3.90 14.08
C LEU A 101 2.40 -3.15 12.83
N HIS A 102 3.41 -2.31 12.97
CA HIS A 102 4.02 -1.59 11.85
C HIS A 102 4.61 -2.57 10.82
N ALA A 103 5.40 -3.55 11.26
CA ALA A 103 5.96 -4.59 10.40
C ALA A 103 4.87 -5.43 9.70
N ILE A 104 3.77 -5.75 10.39
CA ILE A 104 2.62 -6.45 9.78
C ILE A 104 1.99 -5.59 8.67
N LEU A 105 1.79 -4.28 8.91
CA LEU A 105 1.23 -3.38 7.91
C LEU A 105 2.13 -3.27 6.67
N VAL A 106 3.45 -3.21 6.85
CA VAL A 106 4.43 -3.28 5.74
C VAL A 106 4.29 -4.60 4.99
N GLY A 107 4.19 -5.73 5.70
CA GLY A 107 4.00 -7.05 5.09
C GLY A 107 2.71 -7.15 4.26
N ILE A 108 1.60 -6.64 4.79
CA ILE A 108 0.31 -6.57 4.07
C ILE A 108 0.47 -5.70 2.82
N PHE A 109 1.12 -4.54 2.93
CA PHE A 109 1.39 -3.67 1.79
C PHE A 109 2.18 -4.39 0.70
N LEU A 110 3.23 -5.13 1.06
CA LEU A 110 4.03 -5.87 0.09
C LEU A 110 3.18 -6.87 -0.70
N VAL A 111 2.31 -7.63 -0.04
CA VAL A 111 1.42 -8.58 -0.73
C VAL A 111 0.45 -7.86 -1.65
N VAL A 112 -0.23 -6.83 -1.15
CA VAL A 112 -1.23 -6.06 -1.91
C VAL A 112 -0.59 -5.37 -3.13
N ALA A 113 0.56 -4.75 -2.95
CA ALA A 113 1.31 -4.10 -4.02
C ALA A 113 1.80 -5.09 -5.07
N HIS A 114 2.24 -6.30 -4.67
CA HIS A 114 2.62 -7.33 -5.62
C HIS A 114 1.45 -7.82 -6.45
N ILE A 115 0.27 -8.01 -5.85
CA ILE A 115 -0.94 -8.36 -6.60
C ILE A 115 -1.24 -7.26 -7.63
N ALA A 116 -1.23 -6.00 -7.23
CA ALA A 116 -1.44 -4.88 -8.15
C ALA A 116 -0.41 -4.88 -9.31
N MET A 117 0.87 -5.15 -9.04
CA MET A 117 1.91 -5.21 -10.07
C MET A 117 1.73 -6.38 -11.04
N ILE A 118 1.37 -7.57 -10.53
CA ILE A 118 1.12 -8.74 -11.37
C ILE A 118 -0.04 -8.45 -12.32
N PHE A 119 -1.20 -8.06 -11.77
CA PHE A 119 -2.39 -7.82 -12.59
C PHE A 119 -2.26 -6.56 -13.47
N GLY A 120 -1.50 -5.56 -13.06
CA GLY A 120 -1.23 -4.37 -13.87
C GLY A 120 -0.30 -4.61 -15.07
N MET A 121 0.52 -5.67 -15.03
CA MET A 121 1.39 -6.07 -16.14
C MET A 121 0.78 -7.18 -17.01
N LEU A 122 -0.33 -7.79 -16.58
CA LEU A 122 -1.04 -8.79 -17.40
C LEU A 122 -1.70 -8.10 -18.59
N ASP A 123 -1.56 -8.71 -19.78
CA ASP A 123 -2.24 -8.23 -20.97
C ASP A 123 -3.76 -8.48 -20.82
N PRO A 124 -4.60 -7.43 -20.85
CA PRO A 124 -6.05 -7.56 -20.76
C PRO A 124 -6.66 -8.43 -21.87
N SER A 125 -5.98 -8.54 -23.02
CA SER A 125 -6.43 -9.34 -24.16
C SER A 125 -6.40 -10.85 -23.89
N LEU A 126 -5.65 -11.32 -22.90
CA LEU A 126 -5.64 -12.73 -22.49
C LEU A 126 -6.99 -13.21 -21.95
N PHE A 127 -7.86 -12.27 -21.54
CA PHE A 127 -9.17 -12.56 -21.00
C PHE A 127 -10.32 -11.87 -21.75
N ALA A 128 -10.01 -11.03 -22.74
CA ALA A 128 -10.98 -10.64 -23.75
C ALA A 128 -11.24 -11.88 -24.62
N ALA A 129 -12.38 -12.52 -24.41
CA ALA A 129 -12.77 -13.73 -25.13
C ALA A 129 -12.43 -13.58 -26.62
N ALA A 130 -11.74 -14.58 -27.18
CA ALA A 130 -11.55 -14.70 -28.62
C ALA A 130 -12.88 -14.41 -29.32
N PRO A 131 -12.92 -13.60 -30.40
CA PRO A 131 -14.14 -13.46 -31.17
C PRO A 131 -14.56 -14.87 -31.57
N MET A 132 -15.76 -15.26 -31.14
CA MET A 132 -16.35 -16.53 -31.52
C MET A 132 -16.46 -16.47 -33.05
N ALA A 133 -15.58 -17.21 -33.73
CA ALA A 133 -15.59 -17.32 -35.18
C ALA A 133 -16.95 -17.88 -35.57
N MET A 134 -17.81 -17.03 -36.15
CA MET A 134 -18.94 -17.47 -36.97
C MET A 134 -18.44 -17.77 -38.37
#